data_AF-A0A5E4CEJ7-F1
#
_entry.id   AF-A0A5E4CEJ7-F1
#
_cell.length_a   1.000
_cell.length_b   1.000
_cell.length_c   1.000
_cell.angle_alpha   90.00
_cell.angle_beta   90.00
_cell.angle_gamma   90.00
#
_symmetry.space_group_name_H-M   'P 1'
#
loop_
_entity.id
_entity.type
_entity.pdbx_description
1 polymer ?
#
loop_
_entity_poly.entity_id
_entity_poly.type
_entity_poly.pdbx_seq_one_letter_code
_entity_poly.pdbx_strand_id
1 'polypeptide(L)'
;MAGAEWESLEQCLEKHLPSQDLREVKRVLYGKETRKLDLPSRAFEVASEGNFELQGYAFEAAKEQLRRPQIVRVGLVQNRTPLPADAPVAEQAGNFQGQNHVRVRSLAH
;
A
#
# COMPACT_ATOMS: atom_id res chain seq x y z
N MET A 1 -3.23 -9.87 30.21
CA MET A 1 -4.11 -9.06 29.34
C MET A 1 -3.20 -8.44 28.28
N ALA A 2 -3.02 -9.10 27.13
CA ALA A 2 -2.28 -8.50 26.03
C ALA A 2 -3.14 -7.34 25.50
N GLY A 3 -2.71 -6.10 25.75
CA GLY A 3 -3.32 -4.94 25.10
C GLY A 3 -3.21 -5.13 23.59
N ALA A 4 -4.23 -4.69 22.84
CA ALA A 4 -4.24 -4.77 21.39
C ALA A 4 -2.85 -4.38 20.84
N GLU A 5 -2.17 -5.30 20.16
CA GLU A 5 -0.87 -5.04 19.57
C GLU A 5 -0.99 -3.83 18.63
N TRP A 6 0.06 -3.00 18.61
CA TRP A 6 0.09 -1.83 17.76
C TRP A 6 0.10 -2.26 16.28
N GLU A 7 -1.02 -2.08 15.58
CA GLU A 7 -1.15 -2.46 14.16
C GLU A 7 -0.50 -1.44 13.23
N SER A 8 -0.94 -0.18 13.29
CA SER A 8 -0.35 0.91 12.51
C SER A 8 -0.59 2.28 13.14
N LEU A 9 0.26 3.23 12.78
CA LEU A 9 0.11 4.63 13.20
C LEU A 9 -1.21 5.21 12.69
N GLU A 10 -1.55 4.91 11.43
CA GLU A 10 -2.74 5.42 10.75
C GLU A 10 -4.01 4.94 11.45
N GLN A 11 -4.10 3.64 11.77
CA GLN A 11 -5.23 3.09 12.50
C GLN A 11 -5.34 3.67 13.91
N CYS A 12 -4.22 3.86 14.60
CA CYS A 12 -4.21 4.46 15.93
C CYS A 12 -4.74 5.90 15.89
N LEU A 13 -4.29 6.70 14.91
CA LEU A 13 -4.75 8.07 14.75
C LEU A 13 -6.25 8.13 14.42
N GLU A 14 -6.72 7.27 13.52
CA GLU A 14 -8.13 7.22 13.10
C GLU A 14 -9.09 6.76 14.21
N LYS A 15 -8.65 5.84 15.08
CA LYS A 15 -9.48 5.34 16.19
C LYS A 15 -9.63 6.35 17.34
N HIS A 16 -8.65 7.23 17.55
CA HIS A 16 -8.55 8.04 18.78
C HIS A 16 -8.72 9.54 18.57
N LEU A 17 -8.60 10.07 17.34
CA LEU A 17 -8.74 11.50 17.08
C LEU A 17 -10.06 11.82 16.37
N PRO A 18 -10.73 12.93 16.73
CA PRO A 18 -11.84 13.44 15.95
C PRO A 18 -11.36 13.90 14.57
N SER A 19 -12.27 13.86 13.58
CA SER A 19 -11.95 14.07 12.16
C SER A 19 -11.22 15.39 11.86
N GLN A 20 -11.53 16.46 12.59
CA GLN A 20 -10.90 17.77 12.43
C GLN A 20 -9.43 17.74 12.87
N ASP A 21 -9.15 17.20 14.06
CA ASP A 21 -7.79 17.12 14.60
C ASP A 21 -6.95 16.09 13.84
N LEU A 22 -7.56 14.97 13.44
CA LEU A 22 -6.94 13.96 12.61
C LEU A 22 -6.40 14.56 11.30
N ARG A 23 -7.18 15.45 10.66
CA ARG A 23 -6.77 16.11 9.42
C ARG A 23 -5.56 17.01 9.63
N GLU A 24 -5.55 17.80 10.71
CA GLU A 24 -4.42 18.66 11.04
C GLU A 24 -3.17 17.86 11.41
N VAL A 25 -3.32 16.78 12.18
CA VAL A 25 -2.21 15.88 12.52
C VAL A 25 -1.64 15.22 11.25
N LYS A 26 -2.49 14.68 10.37
CA LYS A 26 -2.05 14.13 9.08
C LYS A 26 -1.37 15.19 8.21
N ARG A 27 -1.87 16.43 8.23
CA ARG A 27 -1.28 17.55 7.50
C ARG A 27 0.13 17.89 7.97
N VAL A 28 0.36 17.84 9.29
CA VAL A 28 1.68 18.13 9.88
C VAL A 28 2.66 16.97 9.67
N LEU A 29 2.21 15.72 9.85
CA LEU A 29 3.08 14.54 9.74
C LEU A 29 3.44 14.18 8.30
N TYR A 30 2.44 14.16 7.41
CA TYR A 30 2.60 13.65 6.04
C TYR A 30 2.55 14.77 4.98
N GLY A 31 2.17 15.99 5.36
CA GLY A 31 2.00 17.10 4.43
C GLY A 31 0.63 17.10 3.75
N LYS A 32 0.59 17.30 2.44
CA LYS A 32 -0.68 17.39 1.71
C LYS A 32 -1.38 16.03 1.69
N GLU A 33 -2.68 16.03 2.01
CA GLU A 33 -3.52 14.84 1.93
C GLU A 33 -3.54 14.26 0.50
N THR A 34 -3.22 12.98 0.40
CA THR A 34 -3.19 12.24 -0.87
C THR A 34 -4.58 11.70 -1.20
N ARG A 35 -4.98 11.77 -2.47
CA ARG A 35 -6.24 11.18 -2.90
C ARG A 35 -6.13 9.66 -2.91
N LYS A 36 -7.07 8.95 -2.25
CA LYS A 36 -7.19 7.49 -2.37
C LYS A 36 -7.58 7.14 -3.81
N LEU A 37 -6.96 6.09 -4.35
CA LEU A 37 -7.27 5.58 -5.69
C LEU A 37 -8.41 4.56 -5.60
N ASP A 38 -9.36 4.68 -6.51
CA ASP A 38 -10.36 3.64 -6.74
C ASP A 38 -9.70 2.49 -7.49
N LEU A 39 -9.36 1.43 -6.74
CA LEU A 39 -8.80 0.21 -7.29
C LEU A 39 -9.93 -0.74 -7.74
N PRO A 40 -9.72 -1.58 -8.77
CA PRO A 40 -10.73 -2.53 -9.21
C PRO A 40 -11.11 -3.52 -8.09
N SER A 41 -12.39 -3.88 -7.98
CA SER A 41 -12.88 -4.84 -6.97
C SER A 41 -12.12 -6.17 -7.00
N ARG A 42 -11.80 -6.65 -8.20
CA ARG A 42 -10.99 -7.86 -8.42
C ARG A 42 -9.61 -7.79 -7.75
N ALA A 43 -9.02 -6.59 -7.65
CA ALA A 43 -7.73 -6.43 -6.98
C ALA A 43 -7.86 -6.63 -5.47
N PHE A 44 -8.97 -6.19 -4.87
CA PHE A 44 -9.28 -6.44 -3.46
C PHE A 44 -9.61 -7.91 -3.18
N GLU A 45 -10.29 -8.60 -4.10
CA GLU A 45 -10.53 -10.05 -4.01
C GLU A 45 -9.22 -10.82 -3.96
N VAL A 46 -8.29 -10.54 -4.88
CA VAL A 46 -6.96 -11.17 -4.90
C VAL A 46 -6.15 -10.83 -3.66
N ALA A 47 -6.25 -9.59 -3.15
CA ALA A 47 -5.58 -9.18 -1.91
C ALA A 47 -6.11 -9.95 -0.69
N SER A 48 -7.42 -10.15 -0.63
CA SER A 48 -8.07 -10.95 0.41
C SER A 48 -7.65 -12.42 0.33
N GLU A 49 -7.68 -13.02 -0.86
CA GLU A 49 -7.25 -14.41 -1.09
C GLU A 49 -5.76 -14.63 -0.77
N GLY A 50 -4.93 -13.67 -1.16
CA GLY A 50 -3.49 -13.68 -0.93
C GLY A 50 -3.07 -13.24 0.47
N ASN A 51 -4.02 -12.83 1.32
CA ASN A 51 -3.80 -12.32 2.67
C ASN A 51 -2.74 -11.21 2.74
N PHE A 52 -2.89 -10.18 1.89
CA PHE A 52 -2.04 -9.00 1.90
C PHE A 52 -2.86 -7.71 1.85
N GLU A 53 -2.30 -6.63 2.41
CA GLU A 53 -2.93 -5.32 2.35
C GLU A 53 -2.71 -4.66 0.99
N LEU A 54 -3.78 -4.11 0.39
CA LEU A 54 -3.72 -3.37 -0.86
C LEU A 54 -4.21 -1.94 -0.64
N GLN A 55 -3.31 -0.97 -0.83
CA GLN A 55 -3.61 0.45 -0.76
C GLN A 55 -3.20 1.16 -2.04
N GLY A 56 -3.96 2.20 -2.42
CA GLY A 56 -3.70 2.99 -3.61
C GLY A 56 -3.84 4.48 -3.32
N TYR A 57 -2.82 5.26 -3.67
CA TYR A 57 -2.79 6.71 -3.47
C TYR A 57 -2.31 7.43 -4.72
N ALA A 58 -2.86 8.62 -4.96
CA ALA A 58 -2.50 9.48 -6.07
C ALA A 58 -1.84 10.76 -5.57
N PHE A 59 -0.70 11.08 -6.16
CA PHE A 59 -0.05 12.38 -6.04
C PHE A 59 -0.36 13.18 -7.30
N GLU A 60 -1.09 14.28 -7.13
CA GLU A 60 -1.46 15.15 -8.24
C GLU A 60 -0.53 16.37 -8.30
N ALA A 61 -0.09 16.69 -9.51
CA ALA A 61 0.62 17.92 -9.82
C ALA A 61 -0.34 18.96 -10.40
N ALA A 62 0.01 20.24 -10.27
CA ALA A 62 -0.72 21.32 -10.94
C ALA A 62 -0.63 21.13 -12.46
N LYS A 63 -1.69 21.50 -13.19
CA LYS A 63 -1.69 21.46 -14.65
C LYS A 63 -0.70 22.48 -15.18
N GLU A 64 0.28 22.02 -15.92
CA GLU A 64 1.20 22.87 -16.66
C GLU A 64 0.58 23.29 -18.00
N GLN A 65 0.85 24.50 -18.47
CA GLN A 65 0.27 25.03 -19.72
C GLN A 65 0.88 24.37 -20.97
N LEU A 66 2.18 24.05 -20.92
CA LEU A 66 2.93 23.57 -22.08
C LEU A 66 3.26 22.08 -22.01
N ARG A 67 3.43 21.52 -20.80
CA ARG A 67 3.75 20.10 -20.63
C ARG A 67 2.50 19.28 -20.40
N ARG A 68 2.41 18.16 -21.12
CA ARG A 68 1.39 17.15 -20.88
C ARG A 68 1.68 16.42 -19.56
N PRO A 69 0.65 15.99 -18.81
CA PRO A 69 0.85 15.20 -17.59
C PRO A 69 1.62 13.92 -17.86
N GLN A 70 2.65 13.65 -17.06
CA GLN A 70 3.38 12.38 -17.07
C GLN A 70 2.88 11.50 -15.93
N ILE A 71 1.82 10.75 -16.21
CA ILE A 71 1.19 9.88 -15.21
C ILE A 71 1.93 8.54 -15.18
N VAL A 72 2.52 8.22 -14.03
CA VAL A 72 3.20 6.94 -13.78
C VAL A 72 2.50 6.23 -12.63
N ARG A 73 2.34 4.90 -12.74
CA ARG A 73 1.85 4.04 -11.67
C ARG A 73 3.03 3.25 -11.11
N VAL A 74 3.23 3.31 -9.81
CA VAL A 74 4.29 2.58 -9.10
C VAL A 74 3.63 1.62 -8.12
N GLY A 75 4.09 0.36 -8.10
CA GLY A 75 3.69 -0.64 -7.11
C GLY A 75 4.83 -0.88 -6.14
N LEU A 76 4.54 -0.78 -4.85
CA LEU A 76 5.48 -1.17 -3.79
C LEU A 76 4.98 -2.46 -3.16
N VAL A 77 5.87 -3.44 -3.01
CA VAL A 77 5.55 -4.74 -2.43
C VAL A 77 6.40 -4.93 -1.19
N GLN A 78 5.75 -5.12 -0.05
CA GLN A 78 6.37 -5.48 1.21
C GLN A 78 5.85 -6.86 1.62
N ASN A 79 6.76 -7.81 1.78
CA ASN A 79 6.42 -9.19 2.16
C ASN A 79 7.33 -9.69 3.28
N ARG A 80 6.86 -10.69 4.04
CA ARG A 80 7.69 -11.42 5.01
C ARG A 80 8.39 -12.59 4.33
N THR A 81 9.48 -13.07 4.92
CA THR A 81 10.12 -14.30 4.45
C THR A 81 9.17 -15.49 4.65
N PRO A 82 8.92 -16.31 3.62
CA PRO A 82 7.91 -17.36 3.68
C PRO A 82 8.36 -18.59 4.47
N LEU A 83 9.67 -18.81 4.53
CA LEU A 83 10.29 -19.93 5.24
C LEU A 83 11.12 -19.41 6.42
N PRO A 84 11.38 -20.26 7.41
CA PRO A 84 12.40 -20.03 8.43
C PRO A 84 13.76 -19.66 7.83
N ALA A 85 14.54 -18.88 8.59
CA ALA A 85 15.82 -18.36 8.12
C ALA A 85 16.88 -19.46 7.88
N ASP A 86 16.70 -20.64 8.47
CA ASP A 86 17.56 -21.82 8.35
C ASP A 86 17.18 -22.77 7.20
N ALA A 87 16.10 -22.49 6.47
CA ALA A 87 15.72 -23.27 5.30
C ALA A 87 16.75 -23.16 4.16
N PRO A 88 16.89 -24.19 3.30
CA PRO A 88 17.81 -24.14 2.16
C PRO A 88 17.56 -22.94 1.24
N VAL A 89 18.65 -22.26 0.83
CA VAL A 89 18.58 -21.03 0.01
C VAL A 89 17.80 -21.23 -1.29
N ALA A 90 17.94 -22.41 -1.92
CA ALA A 90 17.19 -22.73 -3.14
C ALA A 90 15.67 -22.74 -2.92
N GLU A 91 15.21 -23.25 -1.77
CA GLU A 91 13.80 -23.28 -1.40
C GLU A 91 13.30 -21.90 -0.97
N GLN A 92 14.12 -21.13 -0.26
CA GLN A 92 13.83 -19.74 0.09
C GLN A 92 13.63 -18.87 -1.17
N ALA A 93 14.54 -18.97 -2.14
CA ALA A 93 14.47 -18.23 -3.39
C ALA A 93 13.26 -18.62 -4.25
N GLY A 94 12.98 -19.93 -4.37
CA GLY A 94 11.83 -20.43 -5.12
C GLY A 94 10.50 -19.93 -4.54
N ASN A 95 10.33 -20.00 -3.21
CA ASN A 95 9.12 -19.51 -2.54
C ASN A 95 8.96 -17.99 -2.65
N PHE A 96 10.05 -17.23 -2.53
CA PHE A 96 10.01 -15.77 -2.65
C PHE A 96 9.58 -15.33 -4.06
N GLN A 97 10.09 -15.99 -5.11
CA GLN A 97 9.69 -15.72 -6.49
C GLN A 97 8.23 -16.09 -6.76
N GLY A 98 7.75 -17.20 -6.19
CA GLY A 98 6.36 -17.62 -6.31
C GLY A 98 5.36 -16.64 -5.68
N GLN A 99 5.71 -16.04 -4.54
CA GLN A 99 4.83 -15.09 -3.84
C GLN A 99 4.83 -13.68 -4.44
N ASN A 100 5.96 -13.24 -5.00
CA ASN A 100 6.09 -11.88 -5.55
C ASN A 100 5.66 -11.74 -7.02
N HIS A 101 4.99 -12.74 -7.58
CA HIS A 101 4.48 -12.66 -8.95
C HIS A 101 3.23 -11.78 -9.06
N VAL A 102 3.35 -10.52 -8.66
CA VAL A 102 2.38 -9.47 -8.95
C VAL A 102 2.62 -9.03 -10.39
N ARG A 103 1.95 -9.67 -11.35
CA ARG A 103 1.94 -9.18 -12.74
C ARG A 103 1.21 -7.84 -12.77
N VAL A 104 1.96 -6.73 -12.75
CA VAL A 104 1.47 -5.40 -13.12
C VAL A 104 1.18 -5.41 -14.62
N ARG A 105 0.10 -6.09 -15.02
CA ARG A 105 -0.47 -5.86 -16.35
C ARG A 105 -1.14 -4.50 -16.28
N SER A 106 -0.52 -3.54 -16.94
CA SER A 106 -1.09 -2.26 -17.37
C SER A 106 -2.60 -2.39 -17.60
N LEU A 107 -3.40 -2.02 -16.59
CA LEU A 107 -4.80 -1.67 -16.76
C LEU A 107 -4.82 -0.26 -17.34
N ALA A 108 -4.46 -0.19 -18.62
CA ALA A 108 -4.71 0.97 -19.46
C ALA A 108 -5.94 0.63 -20.28
N HIS A 109 -7.11 1.12 -19.84
CA HIS A 109 -8.22 1.59 -20.67
C HIS A 109 -9.14 2.41 -19.77
#